data_AF-A0A328HHR6-F1
#
_entry.id   AF-A0A328HHR6-F1
#
_cell.length_a   1.000
_cell.length_b   1.000
_cell.length_c   1.000
_cell.angle_alpha   90.00
_cell.angle_beta   90.00
_cell.angle_gamma   90.00
#
_symmetry.space_group_name_H-M   'P 1'
#
loop_
_entity.id
_entity.type
_entity.pdbx_description
1 polymer ?
#
loop_
_entity_poly.entity_id
_entity_poly.type
_entity_poly.pdbx_seq_one_letter_code
_entity_poly.pdbx_strand_id
1 'polypeptide(L)'
;MAAQIVAAIFTSKREAKKAIADEERWRLENEAKRRDRNLDHKTDLFVRFLAIAESLYQDMAWEGNSITDEEFHAYQPRLQELREKVEEIGLIAPEVLRHAQVTLRTIGKMLEVKTPFLSFGQARASKDSVREKEEWVRRWIAMTRDAMTFYINHEPVVFPVDEFTVFEGELYPQARP
;
A
#
# COMPACT_ATOMS: atom_id res chain seq x y z
N MET A 1 46.75 25.82 -29.84
CA MET A 1 45.57 25.08 -30.33
C MET A 1 45.03 24.05 -29.33
N ALA A 2 45.85 23.23 -28.64
CA ALA A 2 45.34 22.22 -27.68
C ALA A 2 44.54 22.79 -26.49
N ALA A 3 44.90 23.97 -25.97
CA ALA A 3 44.21 24.59 -24.84
C ALA A 3 42.75 25.01 -25.14
N GLN A 4 42.42 25.34 -26.40
CA GLN A 4 41.05 25.70 -26.81
C GLN A 4 40.12 24.48 -26.88
N ILE A 5 40.65 23.33 -27.29
CA ILE A 5 39.90 22.06 -27.35
C ILE A 5 39.60 21.55 -25.92
N VAL A 6 40.57 21.65 -25.02
CA VAL A 6 40.40 21.25 -23.61
C VAL A 6 39.37 22.14 -22.91
N ALA A 7 39.44 23.48 -23.09
CA ALA A 7 38.46 24.40 -22.52
C ALA A 7 37.02 24.10 -22.99
N ALA A 8 36.83 23.79 -24.28
CA ALA A 8 35.53 23.43 -24.86
C ALA A 8 34.94 22.12 -24.30
N ILE A 9 35.78 21.13 -23.99
CA ILE A 9 35.36 19.84 -23.38
C ILE A 9 34.98 20.04 -21.90
N PHE A 10 35.68 20.91 -21.18
CA PHE A 10 35.34 21.22 -19.79
C PHE A 10 34.06 22.06 -19.66
N THR A 11 33.80 22.99 -20.59
CA THR A 11 32.53 23.71 -20.65
C THR A 11 31.37 22.78 -21.00
N SER A 12 31.52 21.86 -21.95
CA SER A 12 30.44 20.92 -22.32
C SER A 12 30.08 19.93 -21.21
N LYS A 13 31.06 19.42 -20.44
CA LYS A 13 30.80 18.58 -19.26
C LYS A 13 30.12 19.34 -18.12
N ARG A 14 30.46 20.62 -17.95
CA ARG A 14 29.84 21.49 -16.93
C ARG A 14 28.39 21.84 -17.30
N GLU A 15 28.14 22.11 -18.58
CA GLU A 15 26.80 22.35 -19.11
C GLU A 15 25.94 21.09 -19.02
N ALA A 16 26.47 19.91 -19.34
CA ALA A 16 25.75 18.64 -19.17
C ALA A 16 25.38 18.36 -17.70
N LYS A 17 26.30 18.58 -16.76
CA LYS A 17 26.01 18.45 -15.32
C LYS A 17 24.96 19.45 -14.85
N LYS A 18 25.00 20.68 -15.36
CA LYS A 18 23.99 21.70 -15.05
C LYS A 18 22.62 21.30 -15.61
N ALA A 19 22.55 20.83 -16.84
CA ALA A 19 21.32 20.35 -17.47
C ALA A 19 20.67 19.20 -16.68
N ILE A 20 21.46 18.22 -16.23
CA ILE A 20 20.97 17.10 -15.38
C ILE A 20 20.43 17.63 -14.05
N ALA A 21 21.13 18.56 -13.40
CA ALA A 21 20.68 19.14 -12.13
C ALA A 21 19.40 19.98 -12.31
N ASP A 22 19.30 20.73 -13.40
CA ASP A 22 18.12 21.53 -13.74
C ASP A 22 16.92 20.62 -14.09
N GLU A 23 17.16 19.50 -14.79
CA GLU A 23 16.15 18.47 -15.09
C GLU A 23 15.65 17.77 -13.81
N GLU A 24 16.55 17.38 -12.91
CA GLU A 24 16.18 16.76 -11.63
C GLU A 24 15.38 17.74 -10.76
N ARG A 25 15.79 19.01 -10.71
CA ARG A 25 15.04 20.06 -10.02
C ARG A 25 13.65 20.25 -10.61
N TRP A 26 13.54 20.32 -11.94
CA TRP A 26 12.26 20.44 -12.62
C TRP A 26 11.35 19.23 -12.36
N ARG A 27 11.93 18.02 -12.33
CA ARG A 27 11.20 16.78 -12.00
C ARG A 27 10.63 16.84 -10.58
N LEU A 28 11.45 17.21 -9.60
CA LEU A 28 11.03 17.34 -8.19
C LEU A 28 9.96 18.42 -8.01
N GLU A 29 10.11 19.58 -8.65
CA GLU A 29 9.11 20.66 -8.60
C GLU A 29 7.77 20.25 -9.25
N ASN A 30 7.80 19.51 -10.37
CA ASN A 30 6.59 18.99 -10.98
C ASN A 30 5.93 17.89 -10.16
N GLU A 31 6.72 17.02 -9.54
CA GLU A 31 6.22 15.96 -8.67
C GLU A 31 5.54 16.55 -7.43
N ALA A 32 6.15 17.55 -6.79
CA ALA A 32 5.54 18.28 -5.68
C ALA A 32 4.21 18.93 -6.09
N LYS A 33 4.19 19.65 -7.23
CA LYS A 33 2.95 20.23 -7.78
C LYS A 33 1.89 19.17 -8.07
N ARG A 34 2.28 17.98 -8.54
CA ARG A 34 1.35 16.85 -8.79
C ARG A 34 0.75 16.34 -7.48
N ARG A 35 1.55 16.24 -6.42
CA ARG A 35 1.10 15.80 -5.09
C ARG A 35 0.15 16.81 -4.46
N ASP A 36 0.48 18.11 -4.54
CA ASP A 36 -0.35 19.21 -4.05
C ASP A 36 -1.69 19.37 -4.79
N ARG A 37 -1.74 19.03 -6.09
CA ARG A 37 -3.01 19.06 -6.83
C ARG A 37 -4.04 18.15 -6.16
N ASN A 38 -5.15 18.74 -5.76
CA ASN A 38 -6.26 18.07 -5.10
C ASN A 38 -5.85 17.36 -3.80
N LEU A 39 -4.89 17.92 -3.05
CA LEU A 39 -4.41 17.33 -1.79
C LEU A 39 -5.56 17.06 -0.80
N ASP A 40 -6.53 17.97 -0.69
CA ASP A 40 -7.71 17.78 0.17
C ASP A 40 -8.51 16.55 -0.23
N HIS A 41 -8.78 16.38 -1.52
CA HIS A 41 -9.50 15.22 -2.04
C HIS A 41 -8.72 13.92 -1.85
N LYS A 42 -7.40 13.93 -2.07
CA LYS A 42 -6.53 12.78 -1.80
C LYS A 42 -6.50 12.43 -0.31
N THR A 43 -6.47 13.44 0.55
CA THR A 43 -6.49 13.25 2.01
C THR A 43 -7.83 12.66 2.46
N ASP A 44 -8.96 13.17 1.96
CA ASP A 44 -10.29 12.58 2.22
C ASP A 44 -10.35 11.12 1.72
N LEU A 45 -9.83 10.84 0.53
CA LEU A 45 -9.74 9.49 -0.01
C LEU A 45 -8.94 8.55 0.90
N PHE A 46 -7.76 8.99 1.37
CA PHE A 46 -6.91 8.23 2.28
C PHE A 46 -7.59 7.95 3.62
N VAL A 47 -8.21 8.98 4.21
CA VAL A 47 -8.94 8.86 5.47
C VAL A 47 -10.10 7.87 5.33
N ARG A 48 -10.88 7.95 4.26
CA ARG A 48 -11.98 7.00 4.01
C ARG A 48 -11.48 5.57 3.83
N PHE A 49 -10.43 5.38 3.03
CA PHE A 49 -9.81 4.05 2.85
C PHE A 49 -9.39 3.46 4.20
N LEU A 50 -8.67 4.22 5.02
CA LEU A 50 -8.20 3.77 6.34
C LEU A 50 -9.37 3.51 7.30
N ALA A 51 -10.39 4.38 7.32
CA ALA A 51 -11.55 4.21 8.17
C ALA A 51 -12.32 2.91 7.85
N ILE A 52 -12.52 2.60 6.56
CA ILE A 52 -13.18 1.36 6.13
C ILE A 52 -12.33 0.16 6.54
N ALA A 53 -11.02 0.20 6.26
CA ALA A 53 -10.08 -0.88 6.58
C ALA A 53 -10.01 -1.16 8.09
N GLU A 54 -9.90 -0.10 8.90
CA GLU A 54 -9.84 -0.19 10.36
C GLU A 54 -11.12 -0.71 10.96
N SER A 55 -12.27 -0.23 10.49
CA SER A 55 -13.54 -0.72 11.01
C SER A 55 -13.79 -2.18 10.58
N LEU A 56 -13.40 -2.59 9.36
CA LEU A 56 -13.47 -3.99 8.96
C LEU A 56 -12.59 -4.87 9.85
N TYR A 57 -11.37 -4.41 10.13
CA TYR A 57 -10.48 -5.09 11.07
C TYR A 57 -11.11 -5.19 12.47
N GLN A 58 -11.64 -4.10 13.02
CA GLN A 58 -12.25 -4.07 14.35
C GLN A 58 -13.46 -5.00 14.47
N ASP A 59 -14.35 -4.98 13.48
CA ASP A 59 -15.55 -5.82 13.46
C ASP A 59 -15.16 -7.31 13.40
N MET A 60 -14.10 -7.63 12.65
CA MET A 60 -13.62 -8.99 12.54
C MET A 60 -12.65 -9.40 13.66
N ALA A 61 -12.06 -8.49 14.44
CA ALA A 61 -10.97 -8.79 15.40
C ALA A 61 -11.42 -9.52 16.69
N TRP A 62 -12.70 -9.90 16.80
CA TRP A 62 -13.14 -10.75 17.92
C TRP A 62 -12.43 -12.11 17.87
N GLU A 63 -11.51 -12.32 18.81
CA GLU A 63 -10.60 -13.45 18.83
C GLU A 63 -11.33 -14.80 18.79
N GLY A 64 -10.95 -15.64 17.82
CA GLY A 64 -11.31 -17.06 17.77
C GLY A 64 -12.73 -17.40 17.31
N ASN A 65 -13.57 -16.40 17.02
CA ASN A 65 -14.90 -16.64 16.44
C ASN A 65 -14.83 -16.64 14.91
N SER A 66 -15.44 -17.66 14.32
CA SER A 66 -15.83 -17.62 12.92
C SER A 66 -16.93 -16.59 12.74
N ILE A 67 -16.89 -15.86 11.64
CA ILE A 67 -18.00 -14.97 11.28
C ILE A 67 -19.13 -15.81 10.69
N THR A 68 -20.35 -15.37 10.93
CA THR A 68 -21.57 -15.94 10.37
C THR A 68 -21.74 -15.52 8.91
N ASP A 69 -22.65 -16.20 8.21
CA ASP A 69 -23.02 -15.86 6.82
C ASP A 69 -23.65 -14.45 6.74
N GLU A 70 -24.48 -14.08 7.73
CA GLU A 70 -25.06 -12.73 7.83
C GLU A 70 -23.98 -11.65 8.02
N GLU A 71 -23.00 -11.87 8.90
CA GLU A 71 -21.88 -10.94 9.10
C GLU A 71 -21.02 -10.83 7.83
N PHE A 72 -20.72 -11.95 7.17
CA PHE A 72 -19.99 -11.95 5.91
C PHE A 72 -20.70 -11.13 4.83
N HIS A 73 -22.01 -11.32 4.66
CA HIS A 73 -22.81 -10.54 3.74
C HIS A 73 -22.85 -9.05 4.09
N ALA A 74 -22.81 -8.70 5.37
CA ALA A 74 -22.71 -7.31 5.83
C ALA A 74 -21.34 -6.67 5.51
N TYR A 75 -20.26 -7.45 5.45
CA TYR A 75 -18.92 -6.96 5.13
C TYR A 75 -18.66 -6.80 3.61
N GLN A 76 -19.39 -7.53 2.75
CA GLN A 76 -19.19 -7.49 1.30
C GLN A 76 -19.28 -6.07 0.68
N PRO A 77 -20.30 -5.25 0.97
CA PRO A 77 -20.37 -3.89 0.42
C PRO A 77 -19.18 -3.02 0.81
N ARG A 78 -18.69 -3.18 2.04
CA ARG A 78 -17.55 -2.41 2.57
C ARG A 78 -16.23 -2.85 1.97
N LEU A 79 -16.07 -4.14 1.68
CA LEU A 79 -14.92 -4.66 0.93
C LEU A 79 -14.92 -4.18 -0.52
N GLN A 80 -16.10 -4.09 -1.12
CA GLN A 80 -16.26 -3.51 -2.45
C GLN A 80 -15.92 -2.02 -2.45
N GLU A 81 -16.44 -1.27 -1.48
CA GLU A 81 -16.06 0.15 -1.30
C GLU A 81 -14.55 0.29 -1.08
N LEU A 82 -13.93 -0.55 -0.24
CA LEU A 82 -12.49 -0.53 -0.02
C LEU A 82 -11.71 -0.77 -1.31
N ARG A 83 -12.18 -1.69 -2.17
CA ARG A 83 -11.58 -1.97 -3.49
C ARG A 83 -11.68 -0.76 -4.42
N GLU A 84 -12.84 -0.13 -4.49
CA GLU A 84 -13.05 1.09 -5.29
C GLU A 84 -12.10 2.20 -4.84
N LYS A 85 -11.88 2.36 -3.52
CA LYS A 85 -10.91 3.31 -2.98
C LYS A 85 -9.47 2.98 -3.36
N VAL A 86 -9.09 1.70 -3.42
CA VAL A 86 -7.75 1.30 -3.92
C VAL A 86 -7.57 1.68 -5.38
N GLU A 87 -8.58 1.47 -6.22
CA GLU A 87 -8.53 1.85 -7.64
C GLU A 87 -8.38 3.37 -7.80
N GLU A 88 -9.15 4.14 -7.05
CA GLU A 88 -9.07 5.61 -7.02
C GLU A 88 -7.68 6.10 -6.57
N ILE A 89 -7.13 5.49 -5.51
CA ILE A 89 -5.75 5.76 -5.04
C ILE A 89 -4.74 5.48 -6.16
N GLY A 90 -4.92 4.39 -6.92
CA GLY A 90 -4.02 4.04 -8.03
C GLY A 90 -3.98 5.09 -9.14
N LEU A 91 -5.07 5.81 -9.36
CA LEU A 91 -5.16 6.87 -10.35
C LEU A 91 -4.50 8.17 -9.89
N ILE A 92 -4.67 8.54 -8.62
CA ILE A 92 -4.28 9.88 -8.13
C ILE A 92 -3.01 9.90 -7.26
N ALA A 93 -2.66 8.77 -6.64
CA ALA A 93 -1.52 8.59 -5.75
C ALA A 93 -0.88 7.20 -5.93
N PRO A 94 -0.30 6.90 -7.11
CA PRO A 94 0.26 5.59 -7.45
C PRO A 94 1.37 5.13 -6.50
N GLU A 95 2.05 6.04 -5.81
CA GLU A 95 3.08 5.72 -4.80
C GLU A 95 2.49 4.97 -3.58
N VAL A 96 1.24 5.24 -3.23
CA VAL A 96 0.53 4.61 -2.10
C VAL A 96 -0.17 3.32 -2.53
N LEU A 97 -0.45 3.16 -3.84
CA LEU A 97 -1.23 2.06 -4.40
C LEU A 97 -0.80 0.69 -3.87
N ARG A 98 0.52 0.42 -3.88
CA ARG A 98 1.02 -0.90 -3.48
C ARG A 98 0.73 -1.21 -2.01
N HIS A 99 0.80 -0.22 -1.12
CA HIS A 99 0.42 -0.38 0.29
C HIS A 99 -1.08 -0.65 0.43
N ALA A 100 -1.91 0.13 -0.27
CA ALA A 100 -3.36 -0.01 -0.25
C ALA A 100 -3.82 -1.38 -0.77
N GLN A 101 -3.21 -1.88 -1.85
CA GLN A 101 -3.48 -3.22 -2.41
C GLN A 101 -3.14 -4.34 -1.43
N VAL A 102 -2.00 -4.25 -0.74
CA VAL A 102 -1.61 -5.29 0.23
C VAL A 102 -2.53 -5.26 1.43
N THR A 103 -2.92 -4.09 1.93
CA THR A 103 -3.90 -3.95 3.00
C THR A 103 -5.24 -4.58 2.61
N LEU A 104 -5.79 -4.25 1.44
CA LEU A 104 -7.00 -4.89 0.92
C LEU A 104 -6.86 -6.43 0.86
N ARG A 105 -5.73 -6.92 0.35
CA ARG A 105 -5.44 -8.36 0.26
C ARG A 105 -5.37 -9.02 1.64
N THR A 106 -4.76 -8.37 2.63
CA THR A 106 -4.65 -8.89 4.00
C THR A 106 -6.02 -9.01 4.67
N ILE A 107 -6.87 -7.99 4.51
CA ILE A 107 -8.25 -7.98 5.04
C ILE A 107 -9.07 -9.09 4.39
N GLY A 108 -8.99 -9.25 3.06
CA GLY A 108 -9.68 -10.33 2.35
C GLY A 108 -9.26 -11.72 2.84
N LYS A 109 -7.96 -11.91 3.10
CA LYS A 109 -7.44 -13.18 3.64
C LYS A 109 -7.87 -13.45 5.08
N MET A 110 -7.94 -12.43 5.92
CA MET A 110 -8.50 -12.55 7.26
C MET A 110 -9.96 -12.99 7.21
N LEU A 111 -10.75 -12.41 6.32
CA LEU A 111 -12.14 -12.78 6.09
C LEU A 111 -12.26 -14.25 5.67
N GLU A 112 -11.50 -14.68 4.65
CA GLU A 112 -11.48 -16.07 4.16
C GLU A 112 -11.18 -17.07 5.29
N VAL A 113 -10.19 -16.77 6.14
CA VAL A 113 -9.80 -17.62 7.28
C VAL A 113 -10.90 -17.65 8.36
N LYS A 114 -11.66 -16.57 8.53
CA LYS A 114 -12.78 -16.49 9.49
C LYS A 114 -14.10 -17.04 8.97
N THR A 115 -14.21 -17.35 7.68
CA THR A 115 -15.40 -17.92 7.03
C THR A 115 -15.23 -19.41 6.72
N PRO A 116 -15.33 -20.32 7.71
CA PRO A 116 -15.16 -21.76 7.48
C PRO A 116 -16.24 -22.36 6.56
N PHE A 117 -17.38 -21.68 6.36
CA PHE A 117 -18.44 -22.11 5.46
C PHE A 117 -18.11 -21.86 3.97
N LEU A 118 -17.14 -20.99 3.66
CA LEU A 118 -16.66 -20.76 2.29
C LEU A 118 -15.62 -21.79 1.85
N SER A 119 -15.01 -22.50 2.80
CA SER A 119 -13.97 -23.50 2.53
C SER A 119 -14.54 -24.93 2.60
N PHE A 120 -15.07 -25.40 1.46
CA PHE A 120 -15.40 -26.82 1.28
C PHE A 120 -14.16 -27.69 1.50
N GLY A 121 -14.11 -28.42 2.61
CA GLY A 121 -13.09 -29.46 2.86
C GLY A 121 -11.81 -29.01 3.57
N GLN A 122 -11.72 -27.78 4.10
CA GLN A 122 -10.57 -27.41 4.95
C GLN A 122 -10.88 -27.61 6.44
N ALA A 123 -9.90 -28.14 7.16
CA ALA A 123 -9.88 -28.14 8.62
C ALA A 123 -10.12 -26.71 9.12
N ARG A 124 -10.94 -26.55 10.16
CA ARG A 124 -11.10 -25.25 10.85
C ARG A 124 -9.72 -24.65 11.06
N ALA A 125 -9.51 -23.43 10.56
CA ALA A 125 -8.24 -22.73 10.75
C ALA A 125 -7.88 -22.75 12.25
N SER A 126 -6.63 -23.08 12.56
CA SER A 126 -6.18 -23.06 13.94
C SER A 126 -6.32 -21.64 14.51
N LYS A 127 -6.58 -21.51 15.82
CA LYS A 127 -6.63 -20.21 16.49
C LYS A 127 -5.35 -19.40 16.23
N ASP A 128 -4.21 -20.08 16.16
CA ASP A 128 -2.92 -19.46 15.85
C ASP A 128 -2.88 -18.86 14.43
N SER A 129 -3.45 -19.53 13.44
CA SER A 129 -3.54 -19.02 12.06
C SER A 129 -4.43 -17.78 11.97
N VAL A 130 -5.55 -17.76 12.70
CA VAL A 130 -6.44 -16.58 12.78
C VAL A 130 -5.69 -15.39 13.41
N ARG A 131 -5.01 -15.62 14.54
CA ARG A 131 -4.25 -14.57 15.24
C ARG A 131 -3.12 -14.01 14.38
N GLU A 132 -2.39 -14.87 13.68
CA GLU A 132 -1.34 -14.45 12.76
C GLU A 132 -1.90 -13.53 11.66
N LYS A 133 -3.06 -13.85 11.08
CA LYS A 133 -3.69 -12.99 10.06
C LYS A 133 -4.21 -11.68 10.63
N GLU A 134 -4.72 -11.67 11.86
CA GLU A 134 -5.08 -10.44 12.59
C GLU A 134 -3.87 -9.51 12.79
N GLU A 135 -2.74 -10.06 13.21
CA GLU A 135 -1.48 -9.32 13.38
C GLU A 135 -1.01 -8.72 12.04
N TRP A 136 -1.10 -9.49 10.95
CA TRP A 136 -0.78 -9.02 9.60
C TRP A 136 -1.67 -7.88 9.13
N VAL A 137 -2.99 -7.98 9.30
CA VAL A 137 -3.93 -6.92 8.93
C VAL A 137 -3.60 -5.64 9.70
N ARG A 138 -3.42 -5.74 11.02
CA ARG A 138 -3.05 -4.59 11.87
C ARG A 138 -1.76 -3.93 11.41
N ARG A 139 -0.74 -4.73 11.09
CA ARG A 139 0.57 -4.24 10.62
C ARG A 139 0.46 -3.52 9.29
N TRP A 140 -0.27 -4.07 8.32
CA TRP A 140 -0.42 -3.47 6.99
C TRP A 140 -1.28 -2.19 6.99
N ILE A 141 -2.31 -2.13 7.84
CA ILE A 141 -3.07 -0.88 8.08
C ILE A 141 -2.12 0.22 8.60
N ALA A 142 -1.28 -0.09 9.60
CA ALA A 142 -0.31 0.87 10.14
C ALA A 142 0.70 1.35 9.08
N MET A 143 1.31 0.43 8.34
CA MET A 143 2.25 0.77 7.25
C MET A 143 1.60 1.61 6.15
N THR A 144 0.33 1.34 5.82
CA THR A 144 -0.39 2.11 4.82
C THR A 144 -0.69 3.52 5.31
N ARG A 145 -1.03 3.68 6.59
CA ARG A 145 -1.19 4.99 7.23
C ARG A 145 0.11 5.80 7.18
N ASP A 146 1.25 5.17 7.47
CA ASP A 146 2.56 5.82 7.40
C ASP A 146 2.88 6.24 5.96
N ALA A 147 2.64 5.37 4.98
CA ALA A 147 2.82 5.68 3.56
C ALA A 147 1.96 6.88 3.10
N MET A 148 0.70 6.96 3.54
CA MET A 148 -0.19 8.09 3.27
C MET A 148 0.30 9.38 3.94
N THR A 149 0.80 9.28 5.17
CA THR A 149 1.40 10.41 5.91
C THR A 149 2.63 10.95 5.19
N PHE A 150 3.54 10.06 4.78
CA PHE A 150 4.71 10.44 3.96
C PHE A 150 4.30 11.07 2.65
N TYR A 151 3.27 10.54 1.97
CA TYR A 151 2.76 11.14 0.75
C TYR A 151 2.30 12.59 0.96
N ILE A 152 1.48 12.85 1.99
CA ILE A 152 0.96 14.18 2.34
C ILE A 152 2.10 15.14 2.71
N ASN A 153 3.09 14.66 3.46
CA ASN A 153 4.24 15.44 3.89
C ASN A 153 5.29 15.65 2.79
N HIS A 154 5.04 15.18 1.56
CA HIS A 154 5.98 15.22 0.45
C HIS A 154 7.30 14.45 0.70
N GLU A 155 7.24 13.47 1.59
CA GLU A 155 8.34 12.56 1.88
C GLU A 155 8.35 11.38 0.90
N PRO A 156 9.49 10.68 0.74
CA PRO A 156 9.56 9.46 -0.05
C PRO A 156 8.68 8.36 0.55
N VAL A 157 7.76 7.83 -0.25
CA VAL A 157 6.99 6.64 0.12
C VAL A 157 7.80 5.41 -0.27
N VAL A 158 8.38 4.74 0.72
CA VAL A 158 9.17 3.52 0.52
C VAL A 158 8.30 2.31 0.81
N PHE A 159 8.29 1.34 -0.11
CA PHE A 159 7.57 0.08 0.09
C PHE A 159 8.44 -0.91 0.89
N PRO A 160 7.94 -1.50 1.99
CA PRO A 160 8.68 -2.44 2.82
C PRO A 160 8.77 -3.82 2.14
N VAL A 161 9.76 -3.99 1.26
CA VAL A 161 9.93 -5.22 0.46
C VAL A 161 10.17 -6.44 1.33
N ASP A 162 11.01 -6.31 2.37
CA ASP A 162 11.37 -7.43 3.24
C ASP A 162 10.13 -7.98 3.98
N GLU A 163 9.31 -7.09 4.55
CA GLU A 163 8.06 -7.44 5.21
C GLU A 163 7.04 -8.04 4.24
N PHE A 164 6.99 -7.55 3.01
CA PHE A 164 6.14 -8.12 1.97
C PHE A 164 6.59 -9.53 1.59
N THR A 165 7.89 -9.79 1.47
CA THR A 165 8.44 -11.12 1.18
C THR A 165 8.15 -12.11 2.30
N VAL A 166 8.27 -11.69 3.58
CA VAL A 166 7.87 -12.52 4.73
C VAL A 166 6.37 -12.83 4.67
N PHE A 167 5.53 -11.82 4.46
CA PHE A 167 4.09 -11.98 4.33
C PHE A 167 3.70 -12.93 3.19
N GLU A 168 4.33 -12.83 2.01
CA GLU A 168 4.06 -13.77 0.91
C GLU A 168 4.54 -15.19 1.20
N GLY A 169 5.71 -15.34 1.84
CA GLY A 169 6.25 -16.63 2.26
C GLY A 169 5.46 -17.32 3.37
N GLU A 170 4.66 -16.58 4.13
CA GLU A 170 3.71 -17.10 5.13
C GLU A 170 2.30 -17.35 4.57
N LEU A 171 1.97 -16.73 3.44
CA LEU A 171 0.70 -16.95 2.75
C LEU A 171 0.74 -18.09 1.73
N TYR A 172 1.90 -18.35 1.16
CA TYR A 172 2.12 -19.41 0.17
C TYR A 172 3.35 -20.23 0.56
N PRO A 173 3.27 -21.07 1.61
CA PRO A 173 4.40 -21.89 2.05
C PRO A 173 4.89 -22.86 0.96
N GLN A 174 4.02 -23.23 0.02
CA GLN A 174 4.33 -24.06 -1.15
C GLN A 174 5.22 -23.37 -2.20
N ALA A 175 5.45 -22.05 -2.10
CA ALA A 175 6.34 -21.30 -2.98
C ALA A 175 7.77 -21.16 -2.41
N ARG A 176 8.06 -21.78 -1.26
CA ARG A 176 9.43 -21.89 -0.75
C ARG A 176 10.19 -22.93 -1.60
N PRO A 177 11.38 -22.59 -2.13
CA PRO A 177 12.17 -23.53 -2.94
C PRO A 177 12.60 -24.77 -2.14
#